data_AF-A0A9D7FVM2-F1
#
_entry.id   AF-A0A9D7FVM2-F1
#
_cell.length_a   1.000
_cell.length_b   1.000
_cell.length_c   1.000
_cell.angle_alpha   90.00
_cell.angle_beta   90.00
_cell.angle_gamma   90.00
#
_symmetry.space_group_name_H-M   'P 1'
#
loop_
_entity.id
_entity.type
_entity.pdbx_description
1 polymer ?
#
loop_
_entity_poly.entity_id
_entity_poly.type
_entity_poly.pdbx_seq_one_letter_code
_entity_poly.pdbx_strand_id
1 'polypeptide(L)'
;MNIYVFLLAIAVFVTVVISSRITKPLLLIQEKMAGVRLGSINEKIAYQRNDEIGQLVHEYNRMLEELASSADKLAQSERESAWREMAKQVAHEIKNPLTPMKLSVQHLQRTMQHKDEQSREFVNRISDTLIQQIDTLSAITFFSPILQNASSTTGKTGPSPHHFSNC
;
A
#
# COMPACT_ATOMS: atom_id res chain seq x y z
N MET A 1 17.10 -9.84 71.01
CA MET A 1 17.94 -9.17 70.00
C MET A 1 17.95 -9.91 68.66
N ASN A 2 18.11 -11.24 68.64
CA ASN A 2 18.23 -12.02 67.40
C ASN A 2 17.02 -11.93 66.45
N ILE A 3 15.79 -11.90 66.96
CA ILE A 3 14.58 -11.89 66.11
C ILE A 3 14.47 -10.65 65.21
N TYR A 4 14.91 -9.49 65.69
CA TYR A 4 14.91 -8.26 64.91
C TYR A 4 15.92 -8.30 63.75
N VAL A 5 17.06 -8.95 63.96
CA VAL A 5 18.08 -9.15 62.92
C VAL A 5 17.56 -10.09 61.84
N PHE A 6 16.90 -11.19 62.21
CA PHE A 6 16.25 -12.08 61.24
C PHE A 6 15.14 -11.37 60.46
N LEU A 7 14.33 -10.55 61.12
CA LEU A 7 13.26 -9.79 60.47
C LEU A 7 13.82 -8.79 59.44
N LEU A 8 14.88 -8.07 59.80
CA LEU A 8 15.56 -7.14 58.88
C LEU A 8 16.16 -7.89 57.68
N ALA A 9 16.80 -9.04 57.91
CA ALA A 9 17.34 -9.85 56.83
C ALA A 9 16.25 -10.33 55.86
N ILE A 10 15.09 -10.76 56.37
CA ILE A 10 13.95 -11.16 55.54
C ILE A 10 13.40 -9.97 54.76
N ALA A 11 13.28 -8.79 55.38
CA ALA A 11 12.79 -7.59 54.69
C ALA A 11 13.71 -7.23 53.50
N VAL A 12 15.02 -7.21 53.71
CA VAL A 12 16.00 -6.96 52.64
C VAL A 12 15.91 -8.02 51.55
N PHE A 13 15.77 -9.29 51.94
CA PHE A 13 15.61 -10.40 50.98
C PHE A 13 14.35 -10.21 50.11
N VAL A 14 13.21 -9.89 50.71
CA VAL A 14 11.95 -9.64 50.00
C VAL A 14 12.08 -8.44 49.05
N THR A 15 12.70 -7.34 49.49
CA THR A 15 12.93 -6.17 48.63
C THR A 15 13.75 -6.51 47.38
N VAL A 16 14.81 -7.30 47.52
CA VAL A 16 15.64 -7.73 46.37
C VAL A 16 14.86 -8.65 45.43
N VAL A 17 14.03 -9.54 45.98
CA VAL A 17 13.16 -10.41 45.19
C VAL A 17 12.12 -9.60 44.41
N ILE A 18 11.41 -8.67 45.04
CA ILE A 18 10.42 -7.81 44.38
C ILE A 18 11.08 -6.97 43.28
N SER A 19 12.22 -6.36 43.57
CA SER A 19 12.95 -5.55 42.60
C SER A 19 13.31 -6.33 41.34
N SER A 20 13.79 -7.57 41.50
CA SER A 20 14.21 -8.42 40.39
C SER A 20 13.06 -9.11 39.65
N ARG A 21 11.91 -9.33 40.31
CA ARG A 21 10.78 -10.10 39.75
C ARG A 21 9.65 -9.23 39.21
N ILE A 22 9.50 -8.01 39.73
CA ILE A 22 8.37 -7.12 39.40
C ILE A 22 8.89 -5.78 38.87
N THR A 23 9.71 -5.07 39.67
CA THR A 23 10.09 -3.68 39.35
C THR A 23 10.91 -3.58 38.06
N LYS A 24 11.95 -4.42 37.90
CA LYS A 24 12.80 -4.38 36.70
C LYS A 24 12.03 -4.68 35.40
N PRO A 25 11.22 -5.76 35.31
CA PRO A 25 10.41 -6.00 34.11
C PRO A 25 9.40 -4.89 33.80
N LEU A 26 8.75 -4.29 34.81
CA LEU A 26 7.81 -3.19 34.58
C LEU A 26 8.48 -1.95 34.00
N LEU A 27 9.67 -1.59 34.50
CA LEU A 27 10.45 -0.48 33.96
C LEU A 27 10.86 -0.73 32.50
N LEU A 28 11.25 -1.97 32.17
CA LEU A 28 11.57 -2.35 30.78
C LEU A 28 10.36 -2.19 29.85
N ILE A 29 9.18 -2.65 30.28
CA ILE A 29 7.95 -2.51 29.50
C ILE A 29 7.62 -1.02 29.31
N GLN A 30 7.70 -0.23 30.37
CA GLN A 30 7.46 1.21 30.32
C GLN A 30 8.39 1.91 29.33
N GLU A 31 9.69 1.61 29.36
CA GLU A 31 10.68 2.17 28.42
C GLU A 31 10.36 1.80 26.97
N LYS A 32 10.08 0.51 26.71
CA LYS A 32 9.73 0.02 25.38
C LYS A 32 8.40 0.56 24.87
N MET A 33 7.42 0.77 25.75
CA MET A 33 6.16 1.46 25.43
C MET A 33 6.38 2.93 25.08
N ALA A 34 7.18 3.65 25.86
CA ALA A 34 7.52 5.05 25.57
C ALA A 34 8.29 5.22 24.26
N GLY A 35 9.03 4.19 23.85
CA GLY A 35 9.78 4.16 22.58
C GLY A 35 8.97 3.78 21.34
N VAL A 36 7.69 3.45 21.44
CA VAL A 36 6.88 3.03 20.29
C VAL A 36 6.67 4.19 19.32
N ARG A 37 7.03 4.00 18.05
CA ARG A 37 6.85 5.00 16.98
C ARG A 37 6.06 4.42 15.80
N LEU A 38 5.13 5.21 15.25
CA LEU A 38 4.43 4.87 14.02
C LEU A 38 5.38 4.88 12.82
N GLY A 39 5.27 3.88 11.93
CA GLY A 39 6.08 3.78 10.71
C GLY A 39 7.52 3.32 10.95
N SER A 40 7.88 2.86 12.15
CA SER A 40 9.19 2.28 12.47
C SER A 40 9.05 0.83 12.94
N ILE A 41 10.11 0.05 12.81
CA ILE A 41 10.15 -1.31 13.37
C ILE A 41 10.28 -1.19 14.88
N ASN A 42 9.20 -1.51 15.60
CA ASN A 42 9.18 -1.55 17.06
C ASN A 42 9.61 -2.94 17.53
N GLU A 43 10.55 -3.00 18.47
CA GLU A 43 11.06 -4.26 19.00
C GLU A 43 10.10 -4.88 20.02
N LYS A 44 9.78 -6.17 19.82
CA LYS A 44 9.03 -6.96 20.79
C LYS A 44 9.85 -7.26 22.03
N ILE A 45 9.19 -7.40 23.16
CA ILE A 45 9.84 -7.83 24.41
C ILE A 45 9.83 -9.35 24.47
N ALA A 46 11.01 -9.96 24.60
CA ALA A 46 11.16 -11.38 24.85
C ALA A 46 11.21 -11.64 26.36
N TYR A 47 10.14 -12.21 26.92
CA TYR A 47 10.03 -12.53 28.33
C TYR A 47 9.61 -13.99 28.49
N GLN A 48 10.41 -14.77 29.23
CA GLN A 48 10.32 -16.23 29.26
C GLN A 48 9.50 -16.79 30.43
N ARG A 49 9.03 -15.95 31.37
CA ARG A 49 8.25 -16.42 32.52
C ARG A 49 6.76 -16.36 32.25
N ASN A 50 6.05 -17.38 32.71
CA ASN A 50 4.60 -17.49 32.65
C ASN A 50 3.97 -16.96 33.94
N ASP A 51 4.06 -15.65 34.15
CA ASP A 51 3.45 -14.93 35.26
C ASP A 51 2.60 -13.75 34.72
N GLU A 52 2.03 -12.92 35.60
CA GLU A 52 1.22 -11.77 35.23
C GLU A 52 2.00 -10.75 34.39
N ILE A 53 3.31 -10.65 34.61
CA ILE A 53 4.20 -9.80 33.80
C ILE A 53 4.33 -10.40 32.39
N GLY A 54 4.44 -11.71 32.27
CA GLY A 54 4.44 -12.39 30.96
C GLY A 54 3.16 -12.16 30.17
N GLN A 55 2.01 -12.14 30.84
CA GLN A 55 0.73 -11.80 30.19
C GLN A 55 0.71 -10.34 29.70
N LEU A 56 1.21 -9.40 30.52
CA LEU A 56 1.32 -8.00 30.11
C LEU A 56 2.28 -7.82 28.92
N VAL A 57 3.40 -8.54 28.89
CA VAL A 57 4.33 -8.55 27.75
C VAL A 57 3.65 -9.10 26.49
N HIS A 58 2.83 -10.14 26.62
CA HIS A 58 2.08 -10.70 25.51
C HIS A 58 1.10 -9.67 24.92
N GLU A 59 0.34 -8.97 25.77
CA GLU A 59 -0.58 -7.92 25.32
C GLU A 59 0.15 -6.72 24.71
N TYR A 60 1.30 -6.32 25.25
CA TYR A 60 2.15 -5.32 24.62
C TYR A 60 2.58 -5.73 23.21
N ASN A 61 3.08 -6.96 23.05
CA ASN A 61 3.51 -7.48 21.76
C ASN A 61 2.35 -7.59 20.76
N ARG A 62 1.17 -7.99 21.23
CA ARG A 62 -0.05 -8.05 20.43
C ARG A 62 -0.47 -6.66 19.95
N MET A 63 -0.45 -5.65 20.83
CA MET A 63 -0.73 -4.26 20.45
C MET A 63 0.24 -3.76 19.37
N LEU A 64 1.53 -4.13 19.43
CA LEU A 64 2.49 -3.79 18.38
C LEU A 64 2.13 -4.42 17.03
N GLU A 65 1.67 -5.66 17.01
CA GLU A 65 1.23 -6.34 15.79
C GLU A 65 -0.04 -5.68 15.21
N GLU A 66 -1.01 -5.38 16.06
CA GLU A 66 -2.24 -4.69 15.67
C GLU A 66 -1.95 -3.29 15.11
N LEU A 67 -0.99 -2.57 15.69
CA LEU A 67 -0.53 -1.26 15.20
C LEU A 67 0.10 -1.38 13.82
N ALA A 68 0.99 -2.35 13.61
CA ALA A 68 1.63 -2.58 12.31
C ALA A 68 0.61 -2.94 11.22
N SER A 69 -0.30 -3.89 11.51
CA SER A 69 -1.38 -4.26 10.60
C SER A 69 -2.30 -3.06 10.28
N SER A 70 -2.60 -2.22 11.26
CA SER A 70 -3.46 -1.04 11.06
C SER A 70 -2.80 0.01 10.17
N ALA A 71 -1.49 0.23 10.35
CA ALA A 71 -0.72 1.13 9.50
C ALA A 71 -0.67 0.65 8.04
N ASP A 72 -0.46 -0.66 7.82
CA ASP A 72 -0.46 -1.24 6.48
C ASP A 72 -1.81 -1.12 5.79
N LYS A 73 -2.91 -1.43 6.51
CA LYS A 73 -4.27 -1.28 6.01
C LYS A 73 -4.59 0.17 5.65
N LEU A 74 -4.16 1.12 6.46
CA LEU A 74 -4.35 2.54 6.17
C LEU A 74 -3.59 2.94 4.90
N ALA A 75 -2.31 2.57 4.79
CA ALA A 75 -1.51 2.86 3.60
C ALA A 75 -2.10 2.22 2.33
N GLN A 76 -2.67 1.01 2.44
CA GLN A 76 -3.36 0.36 1.33
C GLN A 76 -4.65 1.12 0.96
N SER A 77 -5.47 1.47 1.95
CA SER A 77 -6.72 2.21 1.73
C SER A 77 -6.47 3.57 1.08
N GLU A 78 -5.43 4.29 1.49
CA GLU A 78 -5.03 5.57 0.87
C GLU A 78 -4.65 5.38 -0.59
N ARG A 79 -3.85 4.34 -0.92
CA ARG A 79 -3.49 4.02 -2.31
C ARG A 79 -4.71 3.64 -3.13
N GLU A 80 -5.60 2.80 -2.59
CA GLU A 80 -6.83 2.38 -3.27
C GLU A 80 -7.78 3.56 -3.51
N SER A 81 -7.89 4.47 -2.54
CA SER A 81 -8.69 5.69 -2.67
C SER A 81 -8.13 6.61 -3.75
N ALA A 82 -6.82 6.88 -3.72
CA ALA A 82 -6.14 7.67 -4.75
C ALA A 82 -6.30 7.03 -6.13
N TRP A 83 -6.16 5.71 -6.21
CA TRP A 83 -6.38 4.94 -7.43
C TRP A 83 -7.80 5.08 -7.97
N ARG A 84 -8.79 4.97 -7.09
CA ARG A 84 -10.21 5.07 -7.46
C ARG A 84 -10.53 6.44 -8.05
N GLU A 85 -10.00 7.50 -7.46
CA GLU A 85 -10.22 8.86 -7.97
C GLU A 85 -9.53 9.05 -9.32
N MET A 86 -8.28 8.60 -9.47
CA MET A 86 -7.58 8.61 -10.75
C MET A 86 -8.36 7.83 -11.83
N ALA A 87 -8.85 6.64 -11.52
CA ALA A 87 -9.62 5.82 -12.46
C ALA A 87 -10.91 6.52 -12.93
N LYS A 88 -11.61 7.19 -12.01
CA LYS A 88 -12.80 7.98 -12.33
C LYS A 88 -12.46 9.16 -13.24
N GLN A 89 -11.37 9.87 -12.96
CA GLN A 89 -10.90 10.96 -13.80
C GLN A 89 -10.53 10.47 -15.21
N VAL A 90 -9.77 9.39 -15.32
CA VAL A 90 -9.43 8.77 -16.61
C VAL A 90 -10.69 8.38 -17.38
N ALA A 91 -11.70 7.80 -16.72
CA ALA A 91 -12.96 7.47 -17.37
C ALA A 91 -13.69 8.70 -17.92
N HIS A 92 -13.69 9.82 -17.18
CA HIS A 92 -14.24 11.08 -17.66
C HIS A 92 -13.44 11.65 -18.84
N GLU A 93 -12.11 11.64 -18.76
CA GLU A 93 -11.23 12.12 -19.81
C GLU A 93 -11.27 11.26 -21.08
N ILE A 94 -11.57 9.96 -20.98
CA ILE A 94 -11.82 9.09 -22.15
C ILE A 94 -13.19 9.37 -22.78
N LYS A 95 -14.22 9.59 -21.95
CA LYS A 95 -15.58 9.85 -22.44
C LYS A 95 -15.70 11.17 -23.20
N ASN A 96 -14.94 12.19 -22.78
CA ASN A 96 -14.94 13.52 -23.37
C ASN A 96 -14.61 13.55 -24.87
N PRO A 97 -13.56 12.88 -25.37
CA PRO A 97 -13.27 12.77 -26.80
C PRO A 97 -14.10 11.68 -27.49
N LEU A 98 -14.50 10.59 -26.81
CA LEU A 98 -15.29 9.53 -27.45
C LEU A 98 -16.70 9.99 -27.86
N THR A 99 -17.32 10.88 -27.08
CA THR A 99 -18.66 11.41 -27.34
C THR A 99 -18.74 12.20 -28.66
N PRO A 100 -17.92 13.25 -28.89
CA PRO A 100 -17.90 13.96 -30.16
C PRO A 100 -17.40 13.06 -31.30
N MET A 101 -16.44 12.15 -31.08
CA MET A 101 -16.03 11.20 -32.12
C MET A 101 -17.22 10.39 -32.66
N LYS A 102 -18.04 9.84 -31.76
CA LYS A 102 -19.25 9.10 -32.13
C LYS A 102 -20.24 9.97 -32.90
N LEU A 103 -20.48 11.21 -32.47
CA LEU A 103 -21.39 12.14 -33.13
C LEU A 103 -20.89 12.52 -34.53
N SER A 104 -19.58 12.77 -34.67
CA SER A 104 -18.93 13.04 -35.95
C SER A 104 -19.11 11.87 -36.92
N VAL A 105 -18.88 10.62 -36.48
CA VAL A 105 -19.14 9.42 -37.31
C VAL A 105 -20.62 9.27 -37.67
N GLN A 106 -21.54 9.51 -36.72
CA GLN A 106 -22.98 9.46 -37.01
C GLN A 106 -23.42 10.54 -38.00
N HIS A 107 -22.80 11.71 -37.95
CA HIS A 107 -23.09 12.79 -38.89
C HIS A 107 -22.56 12.45 -40.28
N LEU A 108 -21.32 11.95 -40.37
CA LEU A 108 -20.72 11.42 -41.60
C LEU A 108 -21.61 10.37 -42.27
N GLN A 109 -22.11 9.39 -41.51
CA GLN A 109 -23.01 8.35 -42.01
C GLN A 109 -24.31 8.90 -42.61
N ARG A 110 -24.84 10.01 -42.09
CA ARG A 110 -26.04 10.67 -42.64
C ARG A 110 -25.70 11.45 -43.92
N THR A 111 -24.60 12.18 -43.94
CA THR A 111 -24.22 13.00 -45.10
C THR A 111 -23.82 12.13 -46.30
N MET A 112 -23.13 11.02 -46.08
CA MET A 112 -22.76 10.06 -47.13
C MET A 112 -23.95 9.34 -47.80
N GLN A 113 -25.18 9.49 -47.29
CA GLN A 113 -26.38 9.01 -47.99
C GLN A 113 -26.74 9.89 -49.21
N HIS A 114 -26.14 11.07 -49.33
CA HIS A 114 -26.30 11.97 -50.48
C HIS A 114 -25.02 11.96 -51.34
N LYS A 115 -25.16 11.69 -52.65
CA LYS A 115 -24.03 11.58 -53.61
C LYS A 115 -23.66 12.95 -54.21
N ASP A 116 -23.23 13.91 -53.40
CA ASP A 116 -22.77 15.22 -53.87
C ASP A 116 -21.28 15.47 -53.55
N GLU A 117 -20.67 16.44 -54.25
CA GLU A 117 -19.26 16.82 -54.11
C GLU A 117 -18.96 17.38 -52.69
N GLN A 118 -19.95 18.05 -52.08
CA GLN A 118 -19.85 18.60 -50.72
C GLN A 118 -19.74 17.51 -49.64
N SER A 119 -20.37 16.35 -49.82
CA SER A 119 -20.22 15.21 -48.91
C SER A 119 -18.78 14.71 -48.83
N ARG A 120 -18.01 14.83 -49.91
CA ARG A 120 -16.61 14.36 -49.98
C ARG A 120 -15.66 15.25 -49.17
N GLU A 121 -15.83 16.57 -49.26
CA GLU A 121 -15.06 17.54 -48.47
C GLU A 121 -15.42 17.47 -46.98
N PHE A 122 -16.70 17.22 -46.69
CA PHE A 122 -17.21 17.03 -45.33
C PHE A 122 -16.61 15.79 -44.64
N VAL A 123 -16.46 14.69 -45.39
CA VAL A 123 -15.86 13.43 -44.91
C VAL A 123 -14.40 13.61 -44.50
N ASN A 124 -13.62 14.37 -45.28
CA ASN A 124 -12.22 14.66 -44.94
C ASN A 124 -12.10 15.47 -43.64
N ARG A 125 -12.90 16.54 -43.47
CA ARG A 125 -12.90 17.34 -42.24
C ARG A 125 -13.24 16.54 -40.98
N ILE A 126 -14.22 15.63 -41.07
CA ILE A 126 -14.61 14.76 -39.96
C ILE A 126 -13.46 13.82 -39.62
N SER A 127 -12.83 13.21 -40.63
CA SER A 127 -11.70 12.29 -40.45
C SER A 127 -10.51 12.98 -39.76
N ASP A 128 -10.18 14.21 -40.18
CA ASP A 128 -9.11 15.00 -39.54
C ASP A 128 -9.43 15.34 -38.08
N THR A 129 -10.69 15.66 -37.77
CA THR A 129 -11.13 15.96 -36.40
C THR A 129 -11.06 14.72 -35.49
N LEU A 130 -11.42 13.54 -36.02
CA LEU A 130 -11.31 12.27 -35.31
C LEU A 130 -9.84 11.89 -35.04
N ILE A 131 -8.96 12.07 -36.03
CA ILE A 131 -7.52 11.82 -35.90
C ILE A 131 -6.94 12.72 -34.81
N GLN A 132 -7.25 14.02 -34.79
CA GLN A 132 -6.82 14.92 -33.71
C GLN A 132 -7.35 14.52 -32.32
N GLN A 133 -8.61 14.06 -32.23
CA GLN A 133 -9.18 13.57 -30.97
C GLN A 133 -8.54 12.26 -30.49
N ILE A 134 -8.03 11.42 -31.41
CA ILE A 134 -7.25 10.22 -31.09
C ILE A 134 -5.83 10.60 -30.63
N ASP A 135 -5.18 11.57 -31.28
CA ASP A 135 -3.84 12.03 -30.89
C ASP A 135 -3.81 12.65 -29.49
N THR A 136 -4.86 13.42 -29.14
CA THR A 136 -5.02 13.97 -27.78
C THR A 136 -5.27 12.90 -26.71
N LEU A 137 -6.05 11.85 -27.01
CA LEU A 137 -6.20 10.69 -26.12
C LEU A 137 -4.89 9.95 -25.93
N SER A 138 -4.11 9.77 -27.00
CA SER A 138 -2.81 9.12 -26.98
C SER A 138 -1.84 9.86 -26.04
N ALA A 139 -1.86 11.20 -26.02
CA ALA A 139 -1.05 12.00 -25.10
C ALA A 139 -1.39 11.78 -23.61
N ILE A 140 -2.67 11.56 -23.26
CA ILE A 140 -3.11 11.31 -21.88
C ILE A 140 -2.56 9.96 -21.36
N THR A 141 -2.40 8.97 -22.24
CA THR A 141 -1.80 7.67 -21.84
C THR A 141 -0.35 7.80 -21.36
N PHE A 142 0.37 8.83 -21.80
CA PHE A 142 1.77 9.07 -21.40
C PHE A 142 1.91 9.55 -19.95
N PHE A 143 0.84 10.10 -19.35
CA PHE A 143 0.83 10.53 -17.95
C PHE A 143 0.43 9.43 -16.96
N SER A 144 0.08 8.22 -17.42
CA SER A 144 -0.34 7.12 -16.54
C SER A 144 0.86 6.35 -15.98
N PRO A 145 1.11 6.38 -14.65
CA PRO A 145 2.15 5.55 -14.01
C PRO A 145 1.92 4.04 -14.21
N ILE A 146 0.69 3.65 -14.54
CA ILE A 146 0.23 2.27 -14.76
C ILE A 146 0.94 1.65 -15.96
N LEU A 147 1.07 2.39 -17.06
CA LEU A 147 1.73 1.90 -18.28
C LEU A 147 3.26 1.88 -18.13
N GLN A 148 3.80 2.77 -17.28
CA GLN A 148 5.22 2.81 -16.98
C GLN A 148 5.67 1.65 -16.07
N ASN A 149 4.83 1.19 -15.14
CA ASN A 149 5.12 0.00 -14.32
C ASN A 149 4.78 -1.33 -15.01
N ALA A 150 3.81 -1.35 -15.95
CA ALA A 150 3.50 -2.55 -16.73
C ALA A 150 4.60 -2.89 -17.75
N SER A 151 5.35 -1.90 -18.26
CA SER A 151 6.44 -2.12 -19.23
C SER A 151 7.75 -2.60 -18.61
N SER A 152 7.93 -2.52 -17.28
CA SER A 152 9.12 -3.03 -16.58
C SER A 152 9.03 -4.51 -16.20
N THR A 153 7.85 -5.14 -16.33
CA THR A 153 7.61 -6.53 -15.88
C THR A 153 7.61 -7.58 -17.00
N THR A 154 7.78 -7.21 -18.27
CA THR A 154 7.85 -8.15 -19.41
C THR A 154 9.26 -8.63 -19.76
N GLY A 155 10.27 -8.36 -18.93
CA GLY A 155 11.69 -8.60 -19.24
C GLY A 155 12.42 -9.74 -18.51
N LYS A 156 11.81 -10.48 -17.57
CA LYS A 156 12.53 -11.56 -16.84
C LYS A 156 11.65 -12.73 -16.41
N THR A 157 11.35 -13.65 -17.32
CA THR A 157 11.05 -15.05 -16.98
C THR A 157 11.58 -15.99 -18.08
N GLY A 158 12.82 -16.45 -17.91
CA GLY A 158 13.33 -17.63 -18.59
C GLY A 158 13.72 -18.66 -17.53
N PRO A 159 13.24 -19.92 -17.57
CA PRO A 159 13.69 -20.95 -16.65
C PRO A 159 15.14 -21.32 -17.02
N SER A 160 16.02 -21.33 -16.01
CA SER A 160 17.37 -21.90 -16.13
C SER A 160 17.27 -23.37 -16.56
N PRO A 161 17.92 -23.80 -17.65
CA PRO A 161 18.05 -25.22 -17.92
C PRO A 161 19.13 -25.79 -17.01
N HIS A 162 18.73 -26.80 -16.22
CA HIS A 162 19.65 -27.75 -15.63
C HIS A 162 20.54 -28.32 -16.74
N HIS A 163 21.84 -28.03 -16.67
CA HIS A 163 22.84 -28.66 -17.52
C HIS A 163 23.30 -29.95 -16.82
N PHE A 164 22.81 -31.07 -17.32
CA PHE A 164 23.57 -32.32 -17.28
C PHE A 164 24.64 -32.26 -18.36
N SER A 165 25.93 -32.36 -17.99
CA SER A 165 26.91 -33.17 -18.71
C SER A 165 28.25 -33.27 -17.96
N ASN A 166 28.55 -34.50 -17.56
CA ASN A 166 29.85 -35.18 -17.54
C ASN A 166 31.14 -34.35 -17.79
N CYS A 167 32.01 -34.35 -16.78
CA CYS A 167 33.40 -34.85 -16.82
C CYS A 167 33.75 -35.38 -15.43
#